data_AF-A0A950DI06-F1
#
_entry.id   AF-A0A950DI06-F1
#
_cell.length_a   1.000
_cell.length_b   1.000
_cell.length_c   1.000
_cell.angle_alpha   90.00
_cell.angle_beta   90.00
_cell.angle_gamma   90.00
#
_symmetry.space_group_name_H-M   'P 1'
#
loop_
_entity.id
_entity.type
_entity.pdbx_description
1 polymer ?
#
loop_
_entity_poly.entity_id
_entity_poly.type
_entity_poly.pdbx_seq_one_letter_code
_entity_poly.pdbx_strand_id
1 'polypeptide(L)' 'MIQCVMAHRENDGYCLRDETEPEDWEELLDEVEGEPELIEHVRGFPPYTHAYRMPNGAVYLVAIPTPD' A
#
# COMPACT_ATOMS: atom_id res chain seq x y z
N MET A 1 11.98 -6.35 -5.07
CA MET A 1 10.66 -6.87 -4.67
C MET A 1 9.92 -5.72 -4.01
N ILE A 2 8.80 -5.30 -4.61
CA ILE A 2 7.96 -4.22 -4.08
C ILE A 2 7.00 -4.89 -3.09
N GLN A 3 6.99 -4.42 -1.85
CA GLN A 3 6.11 -4.96 -0.82
C GLN A 3 4.96 -4.00 -0.55
N CYS A 4 3.80 -4.54 -0.21
CA CYS A 4 2.65 -3.75 0.21
C CYS A 4 1.99 -4.32 1.46
N VAL A 5 1.28 -3.46 2.16
CA VAL A 5 0.42 -3.84 3.30
C VAL A 5 -0.90 -3.10 3.20
N MET A 6 -1.98 -3.79 3.55
CA MET A 6 -3.29 -3.16 3.66
C MET A 6 -3.32 -2.15 4.80
N ALA A 7 -3.88 -0.98 4.53
CA ALA A 7 -4.09 0.06 5.52
C ALA A 7 -5.56 0.47 5.56
N HIS A 8 -6.02 0.89 6.74
CA HIS A 8 -7.32 1.53 6.90
C HIS A 8 -7.14 3.01 7.20
N ARG A 9 -8.10 3.81 6.74
CA ARG A 9 -8.12 5.24 7.02
C ARG A 9 -8.65 5.47 8.43
N GLU A 10 -7.89 6.17 9.27
CA GLU A 10 -8.34 6.68 10.56
C GLU A 10 -8.18 8.19 10.59
N ASN A 11 -9.29 8.90 10.84
CA ASN A 11 -9.33 10.36 10.89
C ASN A 11 -8.68 11.00 9.64
N ASP A 12 -7.49 11.58 9.82
CA ASP A 12 -6.70 12.32 8.84
C ASP A 12 -5.47 11.53 8.32
N GLY A 13 -5.38 10.22 8.58
CA GLY A 13 -4.23 9.42 8.16
C GLY A 13 -4.56 7.97 7.81
N TYR A 14 -3.52 7.23 7.44
CA TYR A 14 -3.56 5.80 7.19
C TYR A 14 -2.84 5.07 8.33
N CYS A 15 -3.54 4.11 8.93
CA CYS A 15 -2.99 3.24 9.96
C CYS A 15 -2.81 1.84 9.38
N LEU A 16 -1.70 1.19 9.76
CA LEU A 16 -1.54 -0.24 9.52
C LEU A 16 -2.53 -0.99 10.40
N ARG A 17 -3.09 -2.09 9.89
CA ARG A 17 -3.66 -3.09 10.77
C ARG A 17 -2.51 -3.91 11.35
N ASP A 18 -2.45 -4.02 12.68
CA ASP A 18 -1.44 -4.79 13.42
C ASP A 18 -1.36 -6.27 13.01
N GLU A 19 -2.32 -6.78 12.24
CA GLU A 19 -2.43 -8.19 11.81
C GLU A 19 -2.17 -8.41 10.31
N THR A 20 -1.75 -7.38 9.56
CA THR A 20 -1.54 -7.53 8.11
C THR A 20 -0.10 -7.91 7.78
N GLU A 21 0.06 -9.09 7.16
CA GLU A 21 1.33 -9.56 6.64
C GLU A 21 1.72 -8.78 5.36
N PRO A 22 3.02 -8.53 5.11
CA PRO A 22 3.47 -7.96 3.85
C PRO A 22 3.15 -8.89 2.67
N GLU A 23 2.59 -8.31 1.62
CA GLU A 23 2.25 -8.99 0.36
C GLU A 23 3.17 -8.49 -0.77
N ASP A 24 3.33 -9.29 -1.83
CA ASP A 24 4.00 -8.83 -3.05
C ASP A 24 3.04 -7.95 -3.86
N TRP A 25 3.48 -6.74 -4.19
CA TRP A 25 2.67 -5.77 -4.91
C TRP A 25 2.34 -6.22 -6.33
N GLU A 26 3.26 -6.91 -7.01
CA GLU A 26 3.03 -7.36 -8.39
C GLU A 26 1.99 -8.48 -8.42
N GLU A 27 2.07 -9.44 -7.48
CA GLU A 27 1.07 -10.52 -7.36
C GLU A 27 -0.32 -9.96 -7.05
N LEU A 28 -0.42 -8.99 -6.13
CA LEU A 28 -1.70 -8.35 -5.79
C LEU A 28 -2.34 -7.66 -7.00
N LEU A 29 -1.55 -7.01 -7.85
CA LEU A 29 -2.06 -6.32 -9.04
C LEU A 29 -2.58 -7.30 -10.09
N ASP A 30 -1.97 -8.47 -10.22
CA ASP A 30 -2.42 -9.51 -11.15
C ASP A 30 -3.78 -10.12 -10.75
N GLU A 31 -4.11 -10.09 -9.44
CA GLU A 31 -5.38 -10.61 -8.93
C GLU A 31 -6.56 -9.61 -9.02
N VAL A 32 -6.28 -8.32 -9.19
CA VAL A 32 -7.30 -7.27 -9.14
C VAL A 32 -7.63 -6.74 -10.54
N GLU A 33 -8.91 -6.81 -10.92
CA GLU A 33 -9.38 -6.23 -12.18
C GLU A 33 -9.46 -4.69 -12.09
N GLY A 34 -8.50 -4.00 -12.69
CA GLY A 34 -8.48 -2.54 -12.87
C GLY A 34 -7.17 -1.90 -12.41
N GLU A 35 -7.05 -0.58 -12.58
CA GLU A 35 -5.82 0.15 -12.25
C GLU A 35 -5.88 0.75 -10.83
N PRO A 36 -4.80 0.63 -10.03
CA PRO A 36 -4.71 1.29 -8.72
C PRO A 36 -4.54 2.80 -8.88
N GLU A 37 -5.21 3.57 -8.03
CA GLU A 37 -5.13 5.04 -7.97
C GLU A 37 -4.15 5.47 -6.88
N LEU A 38 -3.13 6.26 -7.22
CA LEU A 38 -2.25 6.88 -6.22
C LEU A 38 -3.03 7.96 -5.44
N ILE A 39 -3.18 7.77 -4.14
CA ILE A 39 -3.91 8.70 -3.27
C ILE A 39 -2.97 9.72 -2.63
N GLU A 40 -1.83 9.24 -2.08
CA GLU A 40 -0.91 10.07 -1.30
C GLU A 40 0.52 9.52 -1.31
N HIS A 41 1.50 10.42 -1.18
CA HIS A 41 2.88 10.06 -0.84
C HIS A 41 3.07 10.05 0.67
N VAL A 42 3.37 8.88 1.23
CA VAL A 42 3.60 8.70 2.66
C VAL A 42 5.00 9.18 3.03
N ARG A 43 5.11 10.11 3.99
CA ARG A 43 6.38 10.62 4.51
C ARG A 43 6.54 10.30 6.00
N GLY A 44 7.74 9.91 6.40
CA GLY A 44 8.06 9.65 7.81
C GLY A 44 7.66 8.27 8.34
N PHE A 45 7.16 7.39 7.47
CA PHE A 45 6.74 6.03 7.82
C PHE A 45 7.51 4.96 7.02
N PRO A 46 8.84 4.86 7.20
CA PRO A 46 9.63 3.87 6.48
C PRO A 46 9.21 2.44 6.84
N PRO A 47 9.23 1.49 5.88
CA PRO A 47 9.75 1.63 4.51
C PRO A 47 8.73 2.13 3.47
N TYR A 48 7.52 2.53 3.88
CA TYR A 48 6.43 2.86 2.96
C TYR A 48 6.54 4.29 2.40
N THR A 49 6.16 4.43 1.14
CA THR A 49 6.37 5.67 0.38
C THR A 49 5.12 6.17 -0.35
N HIS A 50 4.18 5.29 -0.65
CA HIS A 50 2.97 5.61 -1.42
C HIS A 50 1.76 4.89 -0.83
N ALA A 51 0.59 5.52 -0.94
CA ALA A 51 -0.70 4.92 -0.63
C ALA A 51 -1.53 4.81 -1.91
N TYR A 52 -1.94 3.60 -2.28
CA TYR A 52 -2.75 3.32 -3.46
C TYR A 52 -4.15 2.84 -3.08
N ARG A 53 -5.18 3.31 -3.79
CA ARG A 53 -6.54 2.78 -3.74
C ARG A 53 -6.71 1.76 -4.85
N MET A 54 -7.14 0.57 -4.50
CA MET A 54 -7.51 -0.48 -5.44
C MET A 54 -8.94 -0.25 -5.98
N PRO A 55 -9.28 -0.78 -7.16
CA PRO A 55 -10.64 -0.71 -7.73
C PRO A 55 -11.76 -1.19 -6.80
N ASN A 56 -11.47 -2.17 -5.93
CA ASN A 56 -12.41 -2.67 -4.92
C ASN A 56 -12.57 -1.75 -3.69
N GLY A 57 -11.88 -0.62 -3.66
CA GLY A 57 -11.90 0.37 -2.58
C GLY A 57 -10.90 0.12 -1.45
N ALA A 58 -10.16 -0.99 -1.46
CA ALA A 58 -9.10 -1.26 -0.49
C ALA A 58 -7.93 -0.27 -0.67
N VAL A 59 -7.21 0.00 0.42
CA VAL A 59 -6.03 0.88 0.39
C VAL A 59 -4.80 0.10 0.82
N TYR A 60 -3.72 0.24 0.06
CA TYR A 60 -2.44 -0.39 0.33
C TYR A 60 -1.33 0.65 0.44
N LEU A 61 -0.46 0.47 1.43
CA LEU A 61 0.79 1.21 1.53
C LEU A 61 1.89 0.40 0.85
N VAL A 62 2.60 1.04 -0.07
CA VAL A 62 3.62 0.40 -0.91
C VAL A 62 5.01 0.86 -0.49
N ALA A 63 5.87 -0.11 -0.22
CA ALA A 63 7.29 0.05 0.03
C ALA A 63 8.05 -0.23 -1.28
N ILE A 64 8.69 0.80 -1.83
CA ILE A 64 9.66 0.61 -2.90
C ILE A 64 10.99 0.31 -2.21
N PRO A 65 11.63 -0.85 -2.44
CA PRO A 65 12.92 -1.12 -1.86
C PRO A 65 13.88 -0.02 -2.28
N THR A 66 14.48 0.67 -1.31
CA THR A 66 15.60 1.56 -1.61
C THR A 66 16.72 0.72 -2.22
N PRO A 67 17.30 1.12 -3.36
CA PRO A 67 18.47 0.43 -3.88
C PRO A 67 19.56 0.48 -2.80
N ASP A 68 20.07 -0.70 -2.44
CA ASP A 68 21.26 -0.88 -1.57
C ASP A 68 22.45 -0.04 -2.05
#